data_AF-A0A7V5VTV8-F1
#
_entry.id   AF-A0A7V5VTV8-F1
#
_cell.length_a   1.000
_cell.length_b   1.000
_cell.length_c   1.000
_cell.angle_alpha   90.00
_cell.angle_beta   90.00
_cell.angle_gamma   90.00
#
_symmetry.space_group_name_H-M   'P 1'
#
loop_
_entity.id
_entity.type
_entity.pdbx_description
1 polymer ?
#
loop_
_entity_poly.entity_id
_entity_poly.type
_entity_poly.pdbx_seq_one_letter_code
_entity_poly.pdbx_strand_id
1 'polypeptide(L)'
;MRWTVLVTSFFTYSLVAQVQVSVVLREPLPAAISAWQEDPTLIRIIITAPPGTPAYPQSIVGFELRDIQTSRIIARSKNGHPQQPRINIPAGPATLVLTGRDIVHQQAVYIDPSIEAQTAATGFLPEGRYEFCTQLYDQYLRPIAATGVLCPTTSLATPDPPVLLSPADSSRLSTTTPLFTWAPAQPMLGSVLYRLRIAPLYPRQDRRSALERNPPVVEQTLTTTAWQYLPTAPPFSLYPDAEAFVWQVQAITPDGRPAARNEGKSAIFLFYPPSLTPTRERPETERRAPGTVGTVDQPSSDTVFITHIRLGGGFIMRLHTPIRCKIGTSCSIGPDTGFIFIPWLGDTLVAPFGTITVSVPTPPNIPQLSSGTIITTAVKERLLRSGAAVVNHVLRILQWEFTPSTARAKARALVDWSSVNFGCRTVDSIELGWQPVSLVGLPPLRIKLPTAWNCSGEGMLLGSCFQAKFDSIIVHARFDTLPPRSFTGHLTLGGQLQISCLNPPVTAYFYLRLDRGGADFVVTLISPVRNTGILGTPLRISLDTLVLDLASDTNPPGFPPSGTCSFSDWSSPNWRGLWLPSVRLSV
;
A
#
# COMPACT_ATOMS: atom_id res chain seq x y z
N MET A 1 78.60 7.16 -46.82
CA MET A 1 77.41 6.35 -47.16
C MET A 1 76.87 5.71 -45.89
N ARG A 2 75.73 6.19 -45.37
CA ARG A 2 74.98 5.53 -44.30
C ARG A 2 73.51 5.53 -44.70
N TRP A 3 72.98 4.34 -44.96
CA TRP A 3 71.57 4.10 -45.23
C TRP A 3 70.80 4.26 -43.92
N THR A 4 69.78 5.12 -43.90
CA THR A 4 68.83 5.20 -42.79
C THR A 4 67.49 4.67 -43.29
N VAL A 5 67.10 3.53 -42.77
CA VAL A 5 65.84 2.83 -43.03
C VAL A 5 64.70 3.64 -42.42
N LEU A 6 63.69 3.95 -43.24
CA LEU A 6 62.50 4.70 -42.84
C LEU A 6 61.41 3.69 -42.48
N VAL A 7 61.09 3.59 -41.18
CA VAL A 7 59.99 2.76 -40.67
C VAL A 7 58.73 3.62 -40.62
N THR A 8 57.81 3.40 -41.57
CA THR A 8 56.48 4.00 -41.58
C THR A 8 55.52 3.18 -40.73
N SER A 9 55.11 3.73 -39.59
CA SER A 9 54.07 3.15 -38.72
C SER A 9 52.68 3.51 -39.25
N PHE A 10 51.90 2.53 -39.68
CA PHE A 10 50.49 2.69 -40.04
C PHE A 10 49.64 2.80 -38.76
N PHE A 11 49.12 3.99 -38.46
CA PHE A 11 48.06 4.15 -37.46
C PHE A 11 46.72 3.71 -38.07
N THR A 12 46.28 2.49 -37.74
CA THR A 12 44.90 2.05 -37.99
C THR A 12 43.97 2.74 -36.99
N TYR A 13 43.13 3.67 -37.47
CA TYR A 13 42.03 4.23 -36.68
C TYR A 13 40.92 3.18 -36.56
N SER A 14 40.82 2.52 -35.40
CA SER A 14 39.69 1.67 -35.08
C SER A 14 38.46 2.56 -34.84
N LEU A 15 37.42 2.43 -35.68
CA LEU A 15 36.11 2.99 -35.41
C LEU A 15 35.56 2.34 -34.14
N VAL A 16 35.46 3.10 -33.06
CA VAL A 16 34.88 2.62 -31.80
C VAL A 16 33.39 2.37 -32.03
N ALA A 17 32.92 1.15 -31.77
CA ALA A 17 31.51 0.83 -31.87
C ALA A 17 30.72 1.65 -30.84
N GLN A 18 29.64 2.30 -31.29
CA GLN A 18 28.84 3.20 -30.48
C GLN A 18 27.57 2.52 -29.98
N VAL A 19 27.04 3.03 -28.87
CA VAL A 19 25.81 2.51 -28.25
C VAL A 19 24.60 2.89 -29.10
N GLN A 20 23.63 1.99 -29.24
CA GLN A 20 22.34 2.25 -29.87
C GLN A 20 21.24 2.32 -28.82
N VAL A 21 20.28 3.24 -29.01
CA VAL A 21 19.11 3.37 -28.14
C VAL A 21 17.86 3.17 -28.97
N SER A 22 16.85 2.53 -28.41
CA SER A 22 15.49 2.51 -28.94
C SER A 22 14.49 2.74 -27.82
N VAL A 23 13.40 3.43 -28.13
CA VAL A 23 12.35 3.75 -27.17
C VAL A 23 11.04 3.16 -27.66
N VAL A 24 10.39 2.40 -26.80
CA VAL A 24 9.08 1.79 -27.06
C VAL A 24 8.10 2.36 -26.04
N LEU A 25 7.05 3.00 -26.55
CA LEU A 25 5.94 3.53 -25.76
C LEU A 25 4.69 2.67 -26.02
N ARG A 26 3.85 2.48 -25.01
CA ARG A 26 2.50 1.93 -25.20
C ARG A 26 1.60 3.01 -25.81
N GLU A 27 0.75 2.63 -26.75
CA GLU A 27 -0.26 3.51 -27.35
C GLU A 27 -1.68 3.01 -27.02
N PRO A 28 -2.57 3.84 -26.44
CA PRO A 28 -2.29 5.10 -25.75
C PRO A 28 -1.57 4.87 -24.41
N LEU A 29 -0.92 5.92 -23.90
CA LEU A 29 -0.46 5.97 -22.51
C LEU A 29 -1.61 6.40 -21.57
N PRO A 30 -1.66 5.87 -20.33
CA PRO A 30 -2.62 6.32 -19.33
C PRO A 30 -2.29 7.73 -18.85
N ALA A 31 -3.31 8.58 -18.73
CA ALA A 31 -3.14 9.92 -18.15
C ALA A 31 -2.80 9.88 -16.64
N ALA A 32 -3.18 8.81 -15.92
CA ALA A 32 -2.94 8.68 -14.48
C ALA A 32 -1.46 8.52 -14.14
N ILE A 33 -0.90 9.38 -13.27
CA ILE A 33 0.52 9.33 -12.88
C ILE A 33 0.87 8.02 -12.16
N SER A 34 -0.05 7.50 -11.35
CA SER A 34 0.15 6.25 -10.62
C SER A 34 0.46 5.09 -11.56
N ALA A 35 -0.15 5.06 -12.75
CA ALA A 35 0.12 4.03 -13.75
C ALA A 35 1.57 4.09 -14.25
N TRP A 36 2.19 5.28 -14.32
CA TRP A 36 3.58 5.46 -14.75
C TRP A 36 4.59 4.96 -13.72
N GLN A 37 4.20 4.91 -12.45
CA GLN A 37 5.04 4.38 -11.37
C GLN A 37 4.91 2.85 -11.25
N GLU A 38 3.73 2.31 -11.60
CA GLU A 38 3.39 0.91 -11.36
C GLU A 38 3.56 0.00 -12.59
N ASP A 39 3.31 0.50 -13.81
CA ASP A 39 3.38 -0.30 -15.03
C ASP A 39 4.71 -0.06 -15.79
N PRO A 40 5.69 -0.99 -15.67
CA PRO A 40 6.98 -0.86 -16.36
C PRO A 40 6.89 -1.06 -17.87
N THR A 41 5.74 -1.46 -18.41
CA THR A 41 5.54 -1.69 -19.84
C THR A 41 5.18 -0.42 -20.60
N LEU A 42 4.86 0.66 -19.91
CA LEU A 42 4.46 1.94 -20.51
C LEU A 42 5.59 2.60 -21.30
N ILE A 43 6.80 2.58 -20.72
CA ILE A 43 8.00 3.15 -21.32
C ILE A 43 9.11 2.13 -21.19
N ARG A 44 9.67 1.71 -22.33
CA ARG A 44 10.84 0.85 -22.39
C ARG A 44 11.92 1.51 -23.23
N ILE A 45 13.10 1.66 -22.65
CA ILE A 45 14.29 2.17 -23.34
C ILE A 45 15.27 1.01 -23.44
N ILE A 46 15.57 0.59 -24.66
CA ILE A 46 16.47 -0.53 -24.92
C ILE A 46 17.79 0.06 -25.42
N ILE A 47 18.84 -0.17 -24.64
CA ILE A 47 20.20 0.25 -24.93
C ILE A 47 20.98 -0.99 -25.38
N THR A 48 21.54 -0.93 -26.58
CA THR A 48 22.33 -2.04 -27.16
C THR A 48 23.76 -1.57 -27.37
N ALA A 49 24.70 -2.25 -26.72
CA ALA A 49 26.14 -2.07 -26.89
C ALA A 49 26.68 -3.19 -27.80
N PRO A 50 26.95 -2.94 -29.09
CA PRO A 50 27.52 -3.96 -29.98
C PRO A 50 28.96 -4.35 -29.59
N PRO A 51 29.50 -5.48 -30.10
CA PRO A 51 30.89 -5.86 -29.87
C PRO A 51 31.88 -4.72 -30.17
N GLY A 52 32.86 -4.51 -29.29
CA GLY A 52 33.84 -3.42 -29.43
C GLY A 52 33.42 -2.07 -28.82
N THR A 53 32.22 -2.00 -28.22
CA THR A 53 31.78 -0.82 -27.45
C THR A 53 32.49 -0.80 -26.08
N PRO A 54 33.13 0.32 -25.68
CA PRO A 54 33.74 0.44 -24.35
C PRO A 54 32.67 0.52 -23.26
N ALA A 55 33.05 0.25 -22.00
CA ALA A 55 32.13 0.44 -20.88
C ALA A 55 31.90 1.93 -20.60
N TYR A 56 30.66 2.32 -20.31
CA TYR A 56 30.27 3.66 -19.90
C TYR A 56 29.70 3.64 -18.48
N PRO A 57 30.55 3.79 -17.45
CA PRO A 57 30.09 3.87 -16.07
C PRO A 57 29.36 5.19 -15.83
N GLN A 58 28.42 5.18 -14.88
CA GLN A 58 27.74 6.38 -14.37
C GLN A 58 27.03 7.20 -15.46
N SER A 59 26.60 6.54 -16.54
CA SER A 59 25.83 7.13 -17.64
C SER A 59 24.45 7.57 -17.15
N ILE A 60 23.82 8.50 -17.84
CA ILE A 60 22.48 8.98 -17.51
C ILE A 60 21.59 8.98 -18.76
N VAL A 61 20.30 8.77 -18.56
CA VAL A 61 19.29 8.98 -19.59
C VAL A 61 18.59 10.31 -19.29
N GLY A 62 18.74 11.26 -20.21
CA GLY A 62 17.94 12.47 -20.22
C GLY A 62 16.63 12.23 -20.97
N PHE A 63 15.56 12.88 -20.52
CA PHE A 63 14.27 12.83 -21.20
C PHE A 63 13.56 14.18 -21.18
N GLU A 64 12.65 14.35 -22.12
CA GLU A 64 11.78 15.51 -22.23
C GLU A 64 10.41 15.08 -22.76
N LEU A 65 9.35 15.47 -22.05
CA LEU A 65 7.97 15.24 -22.45
C LEU A 65 7.39 16.58 -22.94
N ARG A 66 7.03 16.64 -24.22
CA ARG A 66 6.48 17.83 -24.87
C ARG A 66 5.07 17.58 -25.36
N ASP A 67 4.18 18.55 -25.17
CA ASP A 67 2.90 18.59 -25.86
C ASP A 67 3.14 18.96 -27.33
N ILE A 68 2.65 18.14 -28.26
CA ILE A 68 2.88 18.34 -29.70
C ILE A 68 2.12 19.55 -30.23
N GLN A 69 0.91 19.82 -29.73
CA GLN A 69 0.08 20.91 -30.24
C GLN A 69 0.63 22.26 -29.81
N THR A 70 1.06 22.37 -28.56
CA THR A 70 1.55 23.63 -27.99
C THR A 70 3.08 23.76 -28.05
N SER A 71 3.79 22.69 -28.42
CA SER A 71 5.26 22.57 -28.30
C SER A 71 5.79 22.85 -26.89
N ARG A 72 4.92 22.77 -25.88
CA ARG A 72 5.24 23.10 -24.48
C ARG A 72 5.89 21.92 -23.79
N ILE A 73 6.94 22.21 -23.01
CA ILE A 73 7.64 21.22 -22.19
C ILE A 73 6.85 21.00 -20.91
N ILE A 74 6.37 19.77 -20.70
CA ILE A 74 5.57 19.38 -19.53
C ILE A 74 6.47 18.87 -18.41
N ALA A 75 7.43 18.05 -18.78
CA ALA A 75 8.42 17.52 -17.86
C ALA A 75 9.76 17.36 -18.58
N ARG A 76 10.86 17.58 -17.88
CA ARG A 76 12.20 17.29 -18.39
C ARG A 76 13.13 16.87 -17.28
N SER A 77 14.09 15.99 -17.58
CA SER A 77 15.15 15.67 -16.65
C SER A 77 16.07 16.88 -16.41
N LYS A 78 16.52 17.04 -15.16
CA LYS A 78 17.62 17.95 -14.79
C LYS A 78 18.93 17.20 -15.00
N ASN A 79 19.42 17.18 -16.24
CA ASN A 79 20.62 16.41 -16.60
C ASN A 79 21.83 16.81 -15.73
N GLY A 80 22.46 15.82 -15.10
CA GLY A 80 23.60 16.01 -14.20
C GLY A 80 23.22 16.30 -12.75
N HIS A 81 21.94 16.35 -12.40
CA HIS A 81 21.49 16.49 -11.02
C HIS A 81 22.00 15.29 -10.16
N PRO A 82 22.47 15.49 -8.92
CA PRO A 82 23.05 14.41 -8.11
C PRO A 82 22.12 13.21 -7.87
N GLN A 83 20.81 13.47 -7.85
CA GLN A 83 19.76 12.46 -7.65
C GLN A 83 19.22 11.87 -8.96
N GLN A 84 19.77 12.23 -10.13
CA GLN A 84 19.37 11.61 -11.38
C GLN A 84 19.88 10.16 -11.41
N PRO A 85 19.04 9.17 -11.79
CA PRO A 85 19.47 7.79 -11.87
C PRO A 85 20.66 7.62 -12.81
N ARG A 86 21.67 6.89 -12.34
CA ARG A 86 22.89 6.56 -13.09
C ARG A 86 22.88 5.09 -13.45
N ILE A 87 23.18 4.79 -14.70
CA ILE A 87 23.26 3.44 -15.25
C ILE A 87 24.69 3.13 -15.66
N ASN A 88 25.11 1.89 -15.47
CA ASN A 88 26.39 1.41 -15.98
C ASN A 88 26.12 0.61 -17.25
N ILE A 89 26.66 1.07 -18.37
CA ILE A 89 26.60 0.33 -19.63
C ILE A 89 27.88 -0.50 -19.72
N PRO A 90 27.80 -1.84 -19.69
CA PRO A 90 28.97 -2.68 -19.77
C PRO A 90 29.62 -2.61 -21.17
N ALA A 91 30.87 -3.04 -21.26
CA ALA A 91 31.51 -3.22 -22.55
C ALA A 91 30.73 -4.25 -23.39
N GLY A 92 30.62 -4.01 -24.69
CA GLY A 92 29.82 -4.85 -25.59
C GLY A 92 30.46 -6.22 -25.85
N PRO A 93 29.66 -7.23 -26.27
CA PRO A 93 28.23 -7.15 -26.56
C PRO A 93 27.35 -7.18 -25.31
N ALA A 94 26.38 -6.26 -25.21
CA ALA A 94 25.40 -6.23 -24.13
C ALA A 94 24.10 -5.54 -24.55
N THR A 95 23.00 -5.87 -23.87
CA THR A 95 21.71 -5.18 -24.00
C THR A 95 21.15 -4.89 -22.62
N LEU A 96 20.70 -3.65 -22.42
CA LEU A 96 20.09 -3.16 -21.20
C LEU A 96 18.69 -2.67 -21.52
N VAL A 97 17.69 -3.14 -20.78
CA VAL A 97 16.30 -2.68 -20.90
C VAL A 97 15.99 -1.87 -19.65
N LEU A 98 15.68 -0.61 -19.87
CA LEU A 98 15.28 0.34 -18.85
C LEU A 98 13.80 0.65 -18.97
N THR A 99 13.19 0.98 -17.84
CA THR A 99 11.79 1.34 -17.68
C THR A 99 11.69 2.76 -17.13
N GLY A 100 10.50 3.35 -17.10
CA GLY A 100 10.31 4.73 -16.61
C GLY A 100 10.93 4.97 -15.21
N ARG A 101 10.78 4.03 -14.28
CA ARG A 101 11.39 4.08 -12.93
C ARG A 101 12.93 4.08 -12.93
N ASP A 102 13.56 3.54 -13.97
CA ASP A 102 15.03 3.44 -14.03
C ASP A 102 15.68 4.75 -14.48
N ILE A 103 14.89 5.70 -14.98
CA ILE A 103 15.37 6.96 -15.55
C ILE A 103 14.74 8.20 -14.89
N VAL A 104 13.68 8.05 -14.09
CA VAL A 104 12.97 9.13 -13.42
C VAL A 104 13.25 9.12 -11.91
N HIS A 105 13.71 10.26 -11.38
CA HIS A 105 13.73 10.53 -9.94
C HIS A 105 13.10 11.89 -9.66
N GLN A 106 12.14 11.97 -8.73
CA GLN A 106 11.29 13.15 -8.52
C GLN A 106 12.10 14.46 -8.34
N GLN A 107 13.19 14.41 -7.57
CA GLN A 107 14.03 15.59 -7.32
C GLN A 107 14.85 16.03 -8.55
N ALA A 108 15.13 15.08 -9.47
CA ALA A 108 15.92 15.29 -10.68
C ALA A 108 15.06 15.56 -11.93
N VAL A 109 13.79 15.91 -11.75
CA VAL A 109 12.87 16.28 -12.82
C VAL A 109 12.39 17.70 -12.59
N TYR A 110 12.30 18.47 -13.67
CA TYR A 110 11.55 19.71 -13.74
C TYR A 110 10.17 19.39 -14.30
N ILE A 111 9.13 19.82 -13.60
CA ILE A 111 7.73 19.73 -14.03
C ILE A 111 7.23 21.15 -14.24
N ASP A 112 6.48 21.39 -15.31
CA ASP A 112 5.86 22.68 -15.55
C ASP A 112 4.89 23.04 -14.40
N PRO A 113 5.05 24.20 -13.75
CA PRO A 113 4.22 24.59 -12.60
C PRO A 113 2.71 24.62 -12.88
N SER A 114 2.30 24.93 -14.11
CA SER A 114 0.89 24.96 -14.49
C SER A 114 0.26 23.57 -14.56
N ILE A 115 1.10 22.55 -14.81
CA ILE A 115 0.69 21.15 -14.82
C ILE A 115 0.82 20.56 -13.42
N GLU A 116 1.79 21.00 -12.63
CA GLU A 116 2.05 20.51 -11.27
C GLU A 116 0.83 20.64 -10.36
N ALA A 117 0.16 21.79 -10.34
CA ALA A 117 -1.04 22.00 -9.51
C ALA A 117 -2.21 21.08 -9.91
N GLN A 118 -2.46 20.93 -11.21
CA GLN A 118 -3.50 20.05 -11.73
C GLN A 118 -3.19 18.57 -11.46
N THR A 119 -1.94 18.20 -11.66
CA THR A 119 -1.40 16.84 -11.49
C THR A 119 -1.41 16.46 -10.01
N ALA A 120 -1.08 17.39 -9.10
CA ALA A 120 -1.17 17.19 -7.65
C ALA A 120 -2.61 17.11 -7.15
N ALA A 121 -3.54 17.88 -7.73
CA ALA A 121 -4.94 17.87 -7.33
C ALA A 121 -5.72 16.66 -7.87
N THR A 122 -5.43 16.23 -9.09
CA THR A 122 -6.22 15.19 -9.78
C THR A 122 -5.53 13.83 -9.85
N GLY A 123 -4.19 13.79 -9.81
CA GLY A 123 -3.42 12.58 -10.08
C GLY A 123 -3.31 12.22 -11.57
N PHE A 124 -3.79 13.07 -12.47
CA PHE A 124 -3.78 12.86 -13.93
C PHE A 124 -2.99 13.96 -14.65
N LEU A 125 -2.22 13.56 -15.66
CA LEU A 125 -1.67 14.45 -16.68
C LEU A 125 -2.80 14.89 -17.63
N PRO A 126 -2.67 16.05 -18.29
CA PRO A 126 -3.63 16.45 -19.31
C PRO A 126 -3.67 15.42 -20.45
N GLU A 127 -4.86 15.21 -20.99
CA GLU A 127 -5.03 14.39 -22.19
C GLU A 127 -4.56 15.15 -23.42
N GLY A 128 -4.02 14.44 -24.39
CA GLY A 128 -3.47 15.06 -25.60
C GLY A 128 -2.44 14.19 -26.28
N ARG A 129 -1.78 14.76 -27.30
CA ARG A 129 -0.67 14.10 -27.99
C ARG A 129 0.65 14.65 -27.50
N TYR A 130 1.54 13.75 -27.11
CA TYR A 130 2.82 14.07 -26.52
C TYR A 130 3.96 13.44 -27.31
N GLU A 131 5.09 14.10 -27.24
CA GLU A 131 6.37 13.63 -27.76
C GLU A 131 7.30 13.37 -26.57
N PHE A 132 7.84 12.16 -26.48
CA PHE A 132 8.77 11.77 -25.43
C PHE A 132 10.17 11.65 -26.00
N CYS A 133 10.95 12.71 -25.88
CA CYS A 133 12.33 12.76 -26.33
C CYS A 133 13.28 12.15 -25.31
N THR A 134 14.25 11.37 -25.76
CA THR A 134 15.26 10.73 -24.91
C THR A 134 16.65 10.89 -25.50
N GLN A 135 17.65 11.00 -24.63
CA GLN A 135 19.05 11.07 -25.02
C GLN A 135 19.94 10.43 -23.96
N LEU A 136 20.95 9.68 -24.41
CA LEU A 136 21.87 8.96 -23.55
C LEU A 136 23.20 9.72 -23.43
N TYR A 137 23.66 9.93 -22.21
CA TYR A 137 24.90 10.64 -21.90
C TYR A 137 25.87 9.80 -21.05
N ASP A 138 27.17 10.04 -21.20
CA ASP A 138 28.21 9.54 -20.30
C ASP A 138 28.23 10.29 -18.95
N GLN A 139 29.14 9.89 -18.07
CA GLN A 139 29.37 10.53 -16.76
C GLN A 139 29.76 12.02 -16.83
N TYR A 140 30.21 12.50 -18.00
CA TYR A 140 30.61 13.88 -18.27
C TYR A 140 29.55 14.67 -19.05
N LEU A 141 28.32 14.12 -19.15
CA LEU A 141 27.21 14.72 -19.90
C LEU A 141 27.48 14.86 -21.40
N ARG A 142 28.33 14.00 -21.98
CA ARG A 142 28.54 13.92 -23.43
C ARG A 142 27.60 12.88 -24.02
N PRO A 143 26.93 13.17 -25.15
CA PRO A 143 26.06 12.19 -25.80
C PRO A 143 26.89 11.03 -26.36
N ILE A 144 26.46 9.80 -26.08
CA ILE A 144 27.21 8.57 -26.45
C ILE A 144 26.43 7.62 -27.37
N ALA A 145 25.15 7.89 -27.59
CA ALA A 145 24.33 7.08 -28.48
C ALA A 145 24.47 7.54 -29.94
N ALA A 146 24.77 6.59 -30.84
CA ALA A 146 24.81 6.83 -32.28
C ALA A 146 23.45 7.28 -32.84
N THR A 147 22.36 6.89 -32.16
CA THR A 147 20.98 7.20 -32.55
C THR A 147 20.58 8.65 -32.28
N GLY A 148 21.41 9.44 -31.60
CA GLY A 148 21.10 10.83 -31.26
C GLY A 148 19.92 10.95 -30.28
N VAL A 149 19.09 11.99 -30.48
CA VAL A 149 17.86 12.21 -29.71
C VAL A 149 16.71 11.47 -30.36
N LEU A 150 15.98 10.66 -29.60
CA LEU A 150 14.83 9.90 -30.08
C LEU A 150 13.55 10.45 -29.48
N CYS A 151 12.59 10.83 -30.32
CA CYS A 151 11.35 11.49 -29.93
C CYS A 151 10.11 10.73 -30.44
N PRO A 152 9.83 9.50 -29.97
CA PRO A 152 8.55 8.85 -30.27
C PRO A 152 7.36 9.66 -29.74
N THR A 153 6.28 9.66 -30.51
CA THR A 153 5.01 10.31 -30.13
C THR A 153 4.02 9.30 -29.58
N THR A 154 3.18 9.73 -28.65
CA THR A 154 2.09 8.94 -28.08
C THR A 154 0.91 9.81 -27.68
N SER A 155 -0.28 9.23 -27.48
CA SER A 155 -1.43 9.93 -26.90
C SER A 155 -1.64 9.57 -25.43
N LEU A 156 -1.99 10.57 -24.62
CA LEU A 156 -2.50 10.38 -23.25
C LEU A 156 -4.01 10.41 -23.26
N ALA A 157 -4.60 9.34 -22.73
CA ALA A 157 -6.04 9.19 -22.62
C ALA A 157 -6.43 8.65 -21.24
N THR A 158 -7.59 9.07 -20.77
CA THR A 158 -8.32 8.47 -19.65
C THR A 158 -9.48 7.67 -20.24
N PRO A 159 -9.62 6.38 -19.91
CA PRO A 159 -10.72 5.58 -20.45
C PRO A 159 -12.08 6.12 -20.03
N ASP A 160 -13.04 6.09 -20.95
CA ASP A 160 -14.45 6.33 -20.67
C ASP A 160 -15.08 5.11 -19.97
N PRO A 161 -16.07 5.33 -19.07
CA PRO A 161 -16.71 4.26 -18.35
C PRO A 161 -17.56 3.35 -19.26
N PRO A 162 -17.91 2.14 -18.82
CA PRO A 162 -18.77 1.23 -19.58
C PRO A 162 -20.13 1.84 -19.92
N VAL A 163 -20.72 1.44 -21.05
CA VAL A 163 -22.05 1.89 -21.47
C VAL A 163 -23.03 0.73 -21.43
N LEU A 164 -24.11 0.85 -20.67
CA LEU A 164 -25.11 -0.21 -20.50
C LEU A 164 -25.96 -0.37 -21.78
N LEU A 165 -26.23 -1.61 -22.18
CA LEU A 165 -26.96 -1.92 -23.43
C LEU A 165 -28.28 -2.64 -23.16
N SER A 166 -28.23 -3.78 -22.46
CA SER A 166 -29.41 -4.59 -22.14
C SER A 166 -29.34 -5.08 -20.70
N PRO A 167 -30.46 -5.16 -19.96
CA PRO A 167 -31.79 -4.62 -20.29
C PRO A 167 -31.76 -3.10 -20.47
N ALA A 168 -32.57 -2.58 -21.41
CA ALA A 168 -32.65 -1.15 -21.66
C ALA A 168 -33.23 -0.38 -20.46
N ASP A 169 -32.87 0.89 -20.33
CA ASP A 169 -33.33 1.71 -19.20
C ASP A 169 -34.86 1.80 -19.16
N SER A 170 -35.40 1.59 -17.96
CA SER A 170 -36.84 1.54 -17.63
C SER A 170 -37.66 0.50 -18.40
N SER A 171 -37.01 -0.53 -18.94
CA SER A 171 -37.70 -1.64 -19.62
C SER A 171 -38.32 -2.63 -18.65
N ARG A 172 -39.37 -3.34 -19.09
CA ARG A 172 -39.95 -4.47 -18.37
C ARG A 172 -39.37 -5.77 -18.93
N LEU A 173 -38.90 -6.63 -18.05
CA LEU A 173 -38.33 -7.92 -18.44
C LEU A 173 -39.43 -8.87 -18.93
N SER A 174 -39.16 -9.58 -20.01
CA SER A 174 -40.02 -10.66 -20.54
C SER A 174 -39.71 -12.02 -19.92
N THR A 175 -38.56 -12.18 -19.25
CA THR A 175 -38.09 -13.43 -18.65
C THR A 175 -37.49 -13.18 -17.26
N THR A 176 -37.55 -14.18 -16.39
CA THR A 176 -36.91 -14.16 -15.06
C THR A 176 -35.40 -14.38 -15.12
N THR A 177 -34.87 -14.76 -16.28
CA THR A 177 -33.44 -14.95 -16.57
C THR A 177 -32.96 -14.01 -17.68
N PRO A 178 -32.95 -12.68 -17.47
CA PRO A 178 -32.48 -11.74 -18.48
C PRO A 178 -30.96 -11.81 -18.70
N LEU A 179 -30.51 -11.45 -19.91
CA LEU A 179 -29.10 -11.24 -20.23
C LEU A 179 -28.73 -9.77 -20.04
N PHE A 180 -27.73 -9.52 -19.20
CA PHE A 180 -27.13 -8.20 -19.00
C PHE A 180 -25.93 -8.02 -19.94
N THR A 181 -25.89 -6.94 -20.70
CA THR A 181 -24.79 -6.61 -21.63
C THR A 181 -24.44 -5.12 -21.56
N TRP A 182 -23.16 -4.83 -21.76
CA TRP A 182 -22.61 -3.46 -21.80
C TRP A 182 -21.46 -3.37 -22.81
N ALA A 183 -21.17 -2.17 -23.27
CA ALA A 183 -19.94 -1.87 -24.00
C ALA A 183 -18.77 -1.72 -23.02
N PRO A 184 -17.55 -2.19 -23.37
CA PRO A 184 -16.37 -2.08 -22.53
C PRO A 184 -15.92 -0.63 -22.35
N ALA A 185 -15.05 -0.39 -21.35
CA ALA A 185 -14.36 0.89 -21.21
C ALA A 185 -13.42 1.12 -22.40
N GLN A 186 -13.34 2.35 -22.90
CA GLN A 186 -12.54 2.70 -24.08
C GLN A 186 -11.72 3.98 -23.88
N PRO A 187 -10.44 4.04 -24.34
CA PRO A 187 -9.66 2.92 -24.86
C PRO A 187 -9.31 1.92 -23.74
N MET A 188 -9.13 0.65 -24.09
CA MET A 188 -8.66 -0.35 -23.14
C MET A 188 -7.19 -0.14 -22.82
N LEU A 189 -6.91 0.38 -21.63
CA LEU A 189 -5.55 0.58 -21.11
C LEU A 189 -5.16 -0.56 -20.18
N GLY A 190 -4.86 -1.72 -20.75
CA GLY A 190 -4.51 -2.93 -20.02
C GLY A 190 -5.71 -3.84 -19.71
N SER A 191 -5.53 -4.73 -18.72
CA SER A 191 -6.57 -5.66 -18.31
C SER A 191 -7.64 -4.94 -17.50
N VAL A 192 -8.92 -5.18 -17.80
CA VAL A 192 -10.06 -4.55 -17.12
C VAL A 192 -11.04 -5.63 -16.69
N LEU A 193 -11.50 -5.54 -15.44
CA LEU A 193 -12.60 -6.33 -14.88
C LEU A 193 -13.84 -5.44 -14.73
N TYR A 194 -15.02 -6.05 -14.77
CA TYR A 194 -16.30 -5.38 -14.67
C TYR A 194 -17.06 -5.86 -13.45
N ARG A 195 -17.32 -4.97 -12.50
CA ARG A 195 -18.19 -5.23 -11.36
C ARG A 195 -19.63 -4.85 -11.70
N LEU A 196 -20.46 -5.85 -11.98
CA LEU A 196 -21.90 -5.73 -12.14
C LEU A 196 -22.56 -5.70 -10.76
N ARG A 197 -23.46 -4.74 -10.52
CA ARG A 197 -24.28 -4.65 -9.31
C ARG A 197 -25.74 -4.42 -9.69
N ILE A 198 -26.65 -5.18 -9.10
CA ILE A 198 -28.10 -5.07 -9.24
C ILE A 198 -28.69 -4.91 -7.83
N ALA A 199 -29.58 -3.94 -7.60
CA ALA A 199 -30.19 -3.68 -6.29
C ALA A 199 -31.69 -3.37 -6.42
N PRO A 200 -32.52 -3.67 -5.40
CA PRO A 200 -33.93 -3.31 -5.41
C PRO A 200 -34.09 -1.79 -5.27
N LEU A 201 -35.13 -1.23 -5.89
CA LEU A 201 -35.55 0.16 -5.73
C LEU A 201 -36.86 0.18 -4.93
N TYR A 202 -36.84 0.80 -3.74
CA TYR A 202 -38.01 0.91 -2.88
C TYR A 202 -38.72 2.27 -3.05
N PRO A 203 -40.00 2.38 -2.64
CA PRO A 203 -40.76 3.62 -2.75
C PRO A 203 -40.02 4.82 -2.17
N ARG A 204 -40.06 5.95 -2.89
CA ARG A 204 -39.42 7.23 -2.52
C ARG A 204 -37.87 7.23 -2.51
N GLN A 205 -37.20 6.20 -3.00
CA GLN A 205 -35.76 6.24 -3.26
C GLN A 205 -35.46 6.69 -4.70
N ASP A 206 -34.35 7.42 -4.89
CA ASP A 206 -33.78 7.62 -6.23
C ASP A 206 -32.84 6.46 -6.60
N ARG A 207 -32.52 6.34 -7.90
CA ARG A 207 -31.72 5.23 -8.45
C ARG A 207 -30.34 5.11 -7.82
N ARG A 208 -29.66 6.23 -7.52
CA ARG A 208 -28.32 6.23 -6.92
C ARG A 208 -28.40 5.80 -5.46
N SER A 209 -29.33 6.37 -4.70
CA SER A 209 -29.55 5.97 -3.31
C SER A 209 -29.89 4.48 -3.17
N ALA A 210 -30.68 3.92 -4.09
CA ALA A 210 -30.99 2.49 -4.09
C ALA A 210 -29.74 1.63 -4.32
N LEU A 211 -28.90 1.97 -5.29
CA LEU A 211 -27.67 1.22 -5.58
C LEU A 211 -26.65 1.29 -4.44
N GLU A 212 -26.51 2.45 -3.79
CA GLU A 212 -25.52 2.69 -2.72
C GLU A 212 -25.96 2.18 -1.36
N ARG A 213 -27.24 2.36 -1.00
CA ARG A 213 -27.75 2.09 0.36
C ARG A 213 -28.42 0.74 0.51
N ASN A 214 -29.00 0.19 -0.56
CA ASN A 214 -29.68 -1.09 -0.47
C ASN A 214 -28.67 -2.23 -0.69
N PRO A 215 -28.85 -3.37 0.01
CA PRO A 215 -28.11 -4.58 -0.31
C PRO A 215 -28.33 -4.98 -1.78
N PRO A 216 -27.27 -5.30 -2.54
CA PRO A 216 -27.42 -5.75 -3.90
C PRO A 216 -28.09 -7.13 -3.94
N VAL A 217 -28.99 -7.32 -4.91
CA VAL A 217 -29.54 -8.63 -5.30
C VAL A 217 -28.44 -9.50 -5.89
N VAL A 218 -27.61 -8.89 -6.74
CA VAL A 218 -26.48 -9.53 -7.41
C VAL A 218 -25.32 -8.55 -7.42
N GLU A 219 -24.14 -9.02 -7.02
CA GLU A 219 -22.88 -8.33 -7.26
C GLU A 219 -21.86 -9.34 -7.79
N GLN A 220 -21.33 -9.11 -8.98
CA GLN A 220 -20.44 -10.04 -9.68
C GLN A 220 -19.27 -9.28 -10.32
N THR A 221 -18.06 -9.85 -10.25
CA THR A 221 -16.89 -9.31 -10.96
C THR A 221 -16.54 -10.22 -12.13
N LEU A 222 -16.45 -9.66 -13.32
CA LEU A 222 -16.44 -10.39 -14.59
C LEU A 222 -15.31 -9.90 -15.49
N THR A 223 -14.75 -10.78 -16.31
CA THR A 223 -13.81 -10.42 -17.39
C THR A 223 -14.53 -10.15 -18.72
N THR A 224 -15.79 -10.58 -18.81
CA THR A 224 -16.65 -10.44 -19.99
C THR A 224 -17.53 -9.20 -19.88
N THR A 225 -18.08 -8.75 -21.00
CA THR A 225 -19.02 -7.61 -21.08
C THR A 225 -20.49 -8.05 -21.15
N ALA A 226 -20.76 -9.29 -20.75
CA ALA A 226 -22.07 -9.89 -20.72
C ALA A 226 -22.19 -10.85 -19.54
N TRP A 227 -23.38 -10.91 -18.94
CA TRP A 227 -23.70 -11.81 -17.85
C TRP A 227 -25.16 -12.26 -17.89
N GLN A 228 -25.36 -13.57 -17.86
CA GLN A 228 -26.69 -14.19 -17.85
C GLN A 228 -27.21 -14.31 -16.43
N TYR A 229 -28.39 -13.77 -16.14
CA TYR A 229 -29.06 -14.01 -14.86
C TYR A 229 -29.47 -15.48 -14.79
N LEU A 230 -28.95 -16.19 -13.80
CA LEU A 230 -29.15 -17.63 -13.65
C LEU A 230 -30.39 -17.93 -12.78
N PRO A 231 -31.10 -19.05 -13.02
CA PRO A 231 -32.21 -19.48 -12.16
C PRO A 231 -31.83 -19.71 -10.69
N THR A 232 -30.53 -19.91 -10.41
CA THR A 232 -29.99 -20.09 -9.06
C THR A 232 -29.74 -18.77 -8.32
N ALA A 233 -29.76 -17.63 -9.01
CA ALA A 233 -29.65 -16.32 -8.38
C ALA A 233 -30.99 -15.95 -7.71
N PRO A 234 -30.99 -15.08 -6.67
CA PRO A 234 -32.21 -14.71 -5.95
C PRO A 234 -33.31 -14.24 -6.93
N PRO A 235 -34.48 -14.89 -6.99
CA PRO A 235 -35.53 -14.44 -7.89
C PRO A 235 -36.05 -13.07 -7.45
N PHE A 236 -36.42 -12.22 -8.42
CA PHE A 236 -36.89 -10.86 -8.15
C PHE A 236 -38.12 -10.83 -7.24
N SER A 237 -38.94 -11.89 -7.24
CA SER A 237 -40.10 -12.05 -6.35
C SER A 237 -39.75 -12.12 -4.86
N LEU A 238 -38.48 -12.32 -4.48
CA LEU A 238 -38.01 -12.24 -3.08
C LEU A 238 -37.98 -10.81 -2.53
N TYR A 239 -38.21 -9.80 -3.36
CA TYR A 239 -38.26 -8.39 -2.97
C TYR A 239 -39.66 -7.81 -3.26
N PRO A 240 -40.71 -8.28 -2.55
CA PRO A 240 -42.10 -7.92 -2.85
C PRO A 240 -42.40 -6.43 -2.65
N ASP A 241 -41.62 -5.75 -1.81
CA ASP A 241 -41.76 -4.31 -1.53
C ASP A 241 -41.01 -3.42 -2.53
N ALA A 242 -40.23 -4.00 -3.45
CA ALA A 242 -39.48 -3.26 -4.46
C ALA A 242 -40.36 -2.88 -5.65
N GLU A 243 -40.36 -1.60 -6.05
CA GLU A 243 -41.12 -1.11 -7.21
C GLU A 243 -40.44 -1.45 -8.54
N ALA A 244 -39.10 -1.53 -8.53
CA ALA A 244 -38.25 -1.87 -9.66
C ALA A 244 -36.87 -2.34 -9.17
N PHE A 245 -35.96 -2.62 -10.10
CA PHE A 245 -34.55 -2.89 -9.80
C PHE A 245 -33.67 -1.94 -10.59
N VAL A 246 -32.53 -1.57 -9.99
CA VAL A 246 -31.51 -0.75 -10.62
C VAL A 246 -30.25 -1.56 -10.80
N TRP A 247 -29.47 -1.25 -11.84
CA TRP A 247 -28.19 -1.90 -12.08
C TRP A 247 -27.15 -0.96 -12.65
N GLN A 248 -25.89 -1.29 -12.37
CA GLN A 248 -24.73 -0.54 -12.80
C GLN A 248 -23.55 -1.49 -12.99
N VAL A 249 -22.67 -1.15 -13.93
CA VAL A 249 -21.38 -1.80 -14.11
C VAL A 249 -20.25 -0.81 -13.79
N GLN A 250 -19.23 -1.27 -13.08
CA GLN A 250 -18.01 -0.51 -12.80
C GLN A 250 -16.80 -1.20 -13.43
N ALA A 251 -16.05 -0.49 -14.29
CA ALA A 251 -14.76 -0.91 -14.79
C ALA A 251 -13.67 -0.71 -13.72
N ILE A 252 -13.01 -1.78 -13.35
CA ILE A 252 -11.93 -1.80 -12.37
C ILE A 252 -10.71 -2.51 -12.95
N THR A 253 -9.53 -2.10 -12.52
CA THR A 253 -8.28 -2.81 -12.81
C THR A 253 -8.24 -4.13 -12.01
N PRO A 254 -7.34 -5.08 -12.33
CA PRO A 254 -7.23 -6.34 -11.60
C PRO A 254 -6.92 -6.16 -10.11
N ASP A 255 -6.29 -5.03 -9.73
CA ASP A 255 -6.02 -4.61 -8.36
C ASP A 255 -7.21 -3.86 -7.69
N GLY A 256 -8.36 -3.77 -8.37
CA GLY A 256 -9.61 -3.27 -7.80
C GLY A 256 -9.78 -1.75 -7.80
N ARG A 257 -8.87 -1.01 -8.42
CA ARG A 257 -8.96 0.45 -8.58
C ARG A 257 -9.86 0.80 -9.78
N PRO A 258 -10.44 2.00 -9.81
CA PRO A 258 -11.14 2.49 -11.00
C PRO A 258 -10.26 2.43 -12.27
N ALA A 259 -10.79 1.83 -13.34
CA ALA A 259 -10.09 1.74 -14.63
C ALA A 259 -10.52 2.80 -15.66
N ALA A 260 -11.48 3.67 -15.31
CA ALA A 260 -12.03 4.67 -16.20
C ALA A 260 -12.47 5.93 -15.43
N ARG A 261 -12.87 6.97 -16.17
CA ARG A 261 -13.52 8.17 -15.61
C ARG A 261 -14.74 7.79 -14.77
N ASN A 262 -15.21 8.73 -13.93
CA ASN A 262 -16.36 8.53 -13.04
C ASN A 262 -16.18 7.30 -12.11
N GLU A 263 -14.98 7.11 -11.56
CA GLU A 263 -14.62 5.93 -10.75
C GLU A 263 -14.85 4.60 -11.49
N GLY A 264 -14.79 4.60 -12.82
CA GLY A 264 -15.09 3.43 -13.65
C GLY A 264 -16.58 3.12 -13.79
N LYS A 265 -17.47 3.90 -13.18
CA LYS A 265 -18.90 3.59 -13.07
C LYS A 265 -19.67 4.05 -14.31
N SER A 266 -20.45 3.14 -14.88
CA SER A 266 -21.45 3.41 -15.91
C SER A 266 -22.64 4.23 -15.39
N ALA A 267 -23.54 4.63 -16.28
CA ALA A 267 -24.85 5.14 -15.90
C ALA A 267 -25.66 4.10 -15.08
N ILE A 268 -26.70 4.55 -14.38
CA ILE A 268 -27.58 3.66 -13.60
C ILE A 268 -28.88 3.42 -14.38
N PHE A 269 -29.06 2.19 -14.85
CA PHE A 269 -30.29 1.79 -15.54
C PHE A 269 -31.28 1.14 -14.55
N LEU A 270 -32.56 1.26 -14.86
CA LEU A 270 -33.68 0.69 -14.13
C LEU A 270 -34.38 -0.37 -14.99
N PHE A 271 -34.93 -1.42 -14.38
CA PHE A 271 -35.84 -2.35 -15.06
C PHE A 271 -36.93 -2.87 -14.12
N TYR A 272 -38.04 -3.32 -14.70
CA TYR A 272 -39.15 -3.95 -13.96
C TYR A 272 -39.12 -5.47 -14.14
N PRO A 273 -39.37 -6.26 -13.07
CA PRO A 273 -39.44 -7.71 -13.19
C PRO A 273 -40.61 -8.16 -14.09
N PRO A 274 -40.57 -9.41 -14.61
CA PRO A 274 -41.68 -9.97 -15.37
C PRO A 274 -42.96 -9.95 -14.53
N SER A 275 -44.08 -9.62 -15.15
CA SER A 275 -45.38 -9.72 -14.50
C SER A 275 -45.65 -11.17 -14.10
N LEU A 276 -45.90 -11.43 -12.81
CA LEU A 276 -46.41 -12.72 -12.30
C LEU A 276 -47.87 -12.87 -12.72
N THR A 277 -48.10 -13.09 -14.00
CA THR A 277 -49.42 -13.49 -14.49
C THR A 277 -49.17 -14.36 -15.72
N PRO A 278 -49.62 -15.62 -15.74
CA PRO A 278 -49.74 -16.30 -17.02
C PRO A 278 -50.71 -15.46 -17.85
N THR A 279 -50.25 -14.98 -18.99
CA THR A 279 -51.06 -14.28 -19.98
C THR A 279 -52.23 -15.18 -20.36
N ARG A 280 -53.36 -15.03 -19.66
CA ARG A 280 -54.65 -15.42 -20.19
C ARG A 280 -55.10 -14.23 -20.99
N GLU A 281 -54.94 -14.32 -22.30
CA GLU A 281 -55.66 -13.45 -23.21
C GLU A 281 -57.12 -13.39 -22.76
N ARG A 282 -57.62 -12.19 -22.49
CA ARG A 282 -59.04 -11.94 -22.71
C ARG A 282 -59.30 -10.49 -23.08
N PRO A 283 -60.21 -10.23 -24.05
CA PRO A 283 -60.40 -8.91 -24.61
C PRO A 283 -61.04 -7.94 -23.63
N GLU A 284 -60.71 -6.68 -23.87
CA GLU A 284 -61.41 -5.42 -23.66
C GLU A 284 -62.78 -5.39 -22.93
N THR A 285 -62.90 -4.32 -22.11
CA THR A 285 -64.10 -3.57 -21.70
C THR A 285 -65.06 -4.18 -20.65
N GLU A 286 -65.15 -3.57 -19.44
CA GLU A 286 -66.05 -2.45 -19.13
C GLU A 286 -66.35 -2.29 -17.60
N ARG A 287 -66.34 -1.02 -17.12
CA ARG A 287 -67.01 -0.37 -15.95
C ARG A 287 -66.90 -0.84 -14.48
N ARG A 288 -66.21 0.01 -13.70
CA ARG A 288 -66.64 0.86 -12.53
C ARG A 288 -67.66 0.33 -11.48
N ALA A 289 -67.22 0.22 -10.20
CA ALA A 289 -67.58 1.08 -9.03
C ALA A 289 -67.08 0.47 -7.68
N PRO A 290 -66.86 1.27 -6.59
CA PRO A 290 -66.12 0.85 -5.39
C PRO A 290 -66.98 0.59 -4.14
N GLY A 291 -66.45 -0.21 -3.20
CA GLY A 291 -67.04 -0.45 -1.87
C GLY A 291 -66.02 -0.70 -0.76
N THR A 292 -65.89 0.29 0.13
CA THR A 292 -65.70 0.29 1.59
C THR A 292 -64.48 -0.38 2.26
N VAL A 293 -63.76 0.46 3.01
CA VAL A 293 -62.65 0.17 3.95
C VAL A 293 -63.20 -0.32 5.29
N GLY A 294 -62.57 -1.37 5.84
CA GLY A 294 -62.64 -1.74 7.27
C GLY A 294 -61.25 -1.67 7.89
N THR A 295 -61.13 -0.99 9.03
CA THR A 295 -59.95 -0.87 9.89
C THR A 295 -59.83 -2.06 10.85
N VAL A 296 -58.60 -2.53 11.14
CA VAL A 296 -58.28 -3.34 12.33
C VAL A 296 -56.89 -2.99 12.89
N ASP A 297 -56.83 -2.93 14.22
CA ASP A 297 -55.75 -2.62 15.16
C ASP A 297 -54.53 -3.59 15.22
N GLN A 298 -53.45 -3.11 15.85
CA GLN A 298 -52.15 -3.75 16.19
C GLN A 298 -52.22 -4.94 17.18
N PRO A 299 -51.11 -5.73 17.30
CA PRO A 299 -50.45 -5.84 18.63
C PRO A 299 -48.90 -5.96 18.62
N SER A 300 -48.32 -5.68 19.80
CA SER A 300 -46.91 -5.66 20.20
C SER A 300 -46.10 -6.96 19.99
N SER A 301 -44.85 -6.90 19.53
CA SER A 301 -43.96 -8.08 19.41
C SER A 301 -42.76 -8.06 20.38
N ASP A 302 -42.70 -9.04 21.28
CA ASP A 302 -41.65 -9.37 22.28
C ASP A 302 -40.31 -9.88 21.69
N THR A 303 -40.11 -9.72 20.38
CA THR A 303 -38.99 -10.27 19.62
C THR A 303 -38.26 -9.17 18.88
N VAL A 304 -36.93 -9.25 18.85
CA VAL A 304 -36.07 -8.28 18.16
C VAL A 304 -35.28 -8.97 17.05
N PHE A 305 -35.06 -8.26 15.95
CA PHE A 305 -34.12 -8.70 14.92
C PHE A 305 -32.69 -8.36 15.32
N ILE A 306 -31.88 -9.39 15.50
CA ILE A 306 -30.45 -9.26 15.71
C ILE A 306 -29.78 -9.09 14.35
N THR A 307 -29.16 -7.92 14.16
CA THR A 307 -28.33 -7.61 12.99
C THR A 307 -26.87 -7.42 13.35
N HIS A 308 -26.58 -7.16 14.63
CA HIS A 308 -25.25 -6.87 15.16
C HIS A 308 -25.00 -7.66 16.45
N ILE A 309 -23.78 -8.18 16.61
CA ILE A 309 -23.32 -8.93 17.78
C ILE A 309 -22.00 -8.34 18.26
N ARG A 310 -21.90 -8.00 19.55
CA ARG A 310 -20.65 -7.61 20.21
C ARG A 310 -19.77 -8.83 20.45
N LEU A 311 -18.51 -8.73 20.08
CA LEU A 311 -17.47 -9.75 20.22
C LEU A 311 -16.43 -9.32 21.27
N GLY A 312 -15.57 -10.24 21.68
CA GLY A 312 -14.38 -9.95 22.47
C GLY A 312 -13.48 -8.90 21.81
N GLY A 313 -12.69 -8.17 22.59
CA GLY A 313 -11.84 -7.08 22.08
C GLY A 313 -12.58 -5.79 21.68
N GLY A 314 -13.90 -5.73 21.92
CA GLY A 314 -14.76 -4.58 21.64
C GLY A 314 -15.33 -4.53 20.23
N PHE A 315 -15.05 -5.53 19.39
CA PHE A 315 -15.52 -5.56 18.00
C PHE A 315 -17.02 -5.82 17.90
N ILE A 316 -17.60 -5.39 16.77
CA ILE A 316 -19.01 -5.65 16.44
C ILE A 316 -19.04 -6.40 15.11
N MET A 317 -19.73 -7.53 15.11
CA MET A 317 -20.03 -8.32 13.92
C MET A 317 -21.43 -8.01 13.43
N ARG A 318 -21.56 -7.63 12.16
CA ARG A 318 -22.85 -7.56 11.48
C ARG A 318 -23.18 -8.92 10.87
N LEU A 319 -24.34 -9.49 11.19
CA LEU A 319 -24.80 -10.73 10.60
C LEU A 319 -25.15 -10.53 9.12
N HIS A 320 -24.85 -11.53 8.29
CA HIS A 320 -25.30 -11.56 6.90
C HIS A 320 -26.81 -11.67 6.80
N THR A 321 -27.44 -12.54 7.61
CA THR A 321 -28.90 -12.65 7.74
C THR A 321 -29.40 -12.16 9.10
N PRO A 322 -30.39 -11.26 9.18
CA PRO A 322 -31.00 -10.87 10.46
C PRO A 322 -31.74 -12.04 11.10
N ILE A 323 -31.49 -12.31 12.39
CA ILE A 323 -32.15 -13.41 13.12
C ILE A 323 -33.11 -12.86 14.15
N ARG A 324 -34.35 -13.37 14.19
CA ARG A 324 -35.33 -13.03 15.22
C ARG A 324 -35.02 -13.78 16.50
N CYS A 325 -34.85 -13.06 17.59
CA CYS A 325 -34.62 -13.63 18.91
C CYS A 325 -35.53 -12.97 19.95
N LYS A 326 -35.87 -13.73 20.99
CA LYS A 326 -36.63 -13.21 22.14
C LYS A 326 -35.71 -12.36 23.03
N ILE A 327 -36.23 -11.23 23.50
CA ILE A 327 -35.49 -10.35 24.41
C ILE A 327 -35.33 -11.05 25.78
N GLY A 328 -34.14 -10.95 26.39
CA GLY A 328 -33.83 -11.50 27.72
C GLY A 328 -33.40 -12.97 27.75
N THR A 329 -33.30 -13.65 26.60
CA THR A 329 -32.86 -15.06 26.52
C THR A 329 -31.55 -15.20 25.72
N SER A 330 -30.92 -16.38 25.80
CA SER A 330 -29.87 -16.77 24.85
C SER A 330 -30.50 -17.20 23.52
N CYS A 331 -29.83 -16.88 22.40
CA CYS A 331 -30.27 -17.21 21.05
C CYS A 331 -29.14 -17.89 20.29
N SER A 332 -29.39 -19.07 19.73
CA SER A 332 -28.41 -19.79 18.90
C SER A 332 -28.53 -19.33 17.45
N ILE A 333 -27.40 -18.93 16.87
CA ILE A 333 -27.28 -18.30 15.55
C ILE A 333 -26.26 -19.09 14.74
N GLY A 334 -26.57 -19.38 13.48
CA GLY A 334 -25.66 -20.02 12.53
C GLY A 334 -25.96 -21.50 12.25
N PRO A 335 -25.21 -22.13 11.32
CA PRO A 335 -24.06 -21.60 10.60
C PRO A 335 -24.43 -20.46 9.63
N ASP A 336 -23.65 -19.37 9.66
CA ASP A 336 -23.81 -18.22 8.75
C ASP A 336 -22.45 -17.49 8.62
N THR A 337 -22.44 -16.38 7.89
CA THR A 337 -21.29 -15.49 7.74
C THR A 337 -21.58 -14.14 8.40
N GLY A 338 -20.57 -13.56 9.05
CA GLY A 338 -20.64 -12.22 9.62
C GLY A 338 -19.58 -11.30 9.03
N PHE A 339 -19.78 -10.00 9.18
CA PHE A 339 -18.86 -8.95 8.74
C PHE A 339 -18.37 -8.15 9.95
N ILE A 340 -17.05 -8.09 10.17
CA ILE A 340 -16.44 -7.43 11.33
C ILE A 340 -15.53 -6.31 10.84
N PHE A 341 -15.87 -5.05 11.11
CA PHE A 341 -15.01 -3.90 10.75
C PHE A 341 -13.84 -3.79 11.73
N ILE A 342 -12.62 -3.63 11.21
CA ILE A 342 -11.38 -3.47 11.98
C ILE A 342 -10.84 -2.04 11.78
N PRO A 343 -11.06 -1.13 12.75
CA PRO A 343 -10.80 0.31 12.57
C PRO A 343 -9.34 0.65 12.23
N TRP A 344 -8.39 -0.02 12.88
CA TRP A 344 -6.96 0.22 12.69
C TRP A 344 -6.40 -0.36 11.39
N LEU A 345 -7.16 -1.24 10.73
CA LEU A 345 -6.91 -1.65 9.34
C LEU A 345 -7.58 -0.72 8.34
N GLY A 346 -8.72 -0.12 8.72
CA GLY A 346 -9.60 0.60 7.80
C GLY A 346 -10.38 -0.35 6.87
N ASP A 347 -10.59 -1.60 7.28
CA ASP A 347 -11.11 -2.68 6.42
C ASP A 347 -12.06 -3.60 7.21
N THR A 348 -12.88 -4.38 6.49
CA THR A 348 -13.86 -5.33 7.04
C THR A 348 -13.43 -6.77 6.80
N LEU A 349 -13.53 -7.61 7.83
CA LEU A 349 -13.32 -9.05 7.77
C LEU A 349 -14.62 -9.77 7.46
N VAL A 350 -14.56 -10.73 6.54
CA VAL A 350 -15.61 -11.73 6.36
C VAL A 350 -15.29 -12.90 7.27
N ALA A 351 -16.22 -13.24 8.16
CA ALA A 351 -16.02 -14.18 9.25
C ALA A 351 -17.10 -15.28 9.19
N PRO A 352 -16.83 -16.44 8.57
CA PRO A 352 -17.73 -17.57 8.67
C PRO A 352 -17.74 -18.10 10.11
N PHE A 353 -18.89 -18.55 10.58
CA PHE A 353 -19.02 -19.17 11.88
C PHE A 353 -20.00 -20.34 11.83
N GLY A 354 -19.76 -21.34 12.70
CA GLY A 354 -20.68 -22.46 12.91
C GLY A 354 -21.90 -22.01 13.71
N THR A 355 -22.41 -22.84 14.61
CA THR A 355 -23.41 -22.38 15.57
C THR A 355 -22.73 -21.60 16.71
N ILE A 356 -23.15 -20.36 16.93
CA ILE A 356 -22.76 -19.52 18.06
C ILE A 356 -23.99 -19.21 18.93
N THR A 357 -23.77 -18.82 20.17
CA THR A 357 -24.85 -18.39 21.07
C THR A 357 -24.64 -16.94 21.46
N VAL A 358 -25.71 -16.14 21.42
CA VAL A 358 -25.69 -14.74 21.82
C VAL A 358 -26.66 -14.49 22.98
N SER A 359 -26.30 -13.59 23.88
CA SER A 359 -27.22 -13.02 24.87
C SER A 359 -27.92 -11.80 24.28
N VAL A 360 -29.24 -11.71 24.45
CA VAL A 360 -30.08 -10.66 23.86
C VAL A 360 -30.56 -9.71 24.97
N PRO A 361 -29.87 -8.59 25.22
CA PRO A 361 -30.29 -7.60 26.21
C PRO A 361 -31.50 -6.80 25.71
N THR A 362 -32.12 -6.04 26.61
CA THR A 362 -33.15 -5.07 26.22
C THR A 362 -32.55 -3.96 25.34
N PRO A 363 -33.21 -3.58 24.23
CA PRO A 363 -32.80 -2.42 23.43
C PRO A 363 -32.68 -1.16 24.32
N PRO A 364 -31.69 -0.29 24.09
CA PRO A 364 -30.84 -0.14 22.90
C PRO A 364 -29.54 -0.95 22.91
N ASN A 365 -29.33 -1.85 23.87
CA ASN A 365 -28.07 -2.58 24.01
C ASN A 365 -27.86 -3.59 22.88
N ILE A 366 -26.63 -3.68 22.36
CA ILE A 366 -26.26 -4.62 21.30
C ILE A 366 -26.12 -6.03 21.91
N PRO A 367 -26.74 -7.07 21.30
CA PRO A 367 -26.53 -8.48 21.68
C PRO A 367 -25.06 -8.87 21.73
N GLN A 368 -24.67 -9.73 22.68
CA GLN A 368 -23.26 -10.10 22.89
C GLN A 368 -23.06 -11.60 22.66
N LEU A 369 -21.93 -11.97 22.06
CA LEU A 369 -21.51 -13.37 21.93
C LEU A 369 -21.31 -13.96 23.33
N SER A 370 -22.05 -15.01 23.67
CA SER A 370 -21.98 -15.70 24.97
C SER A 370 -21.25 -17.05 24.87
N SER A 371 -21.33 -17.73 23.72
CA SER A 371 -20.63 -18.99 23.46
C SER A 371 -20.34 -19.18 21.96
N GLY A 372 -19.31 -19.97 21.65
CA GLY A 372 -18.84 -20.24 20.30
C GLY A 372 -17.61 -19.41 19.92
N THR A 373 -16.92 -19.86 18.88
CA THR A 373 -15.69 -19.24 18.38
C THR A 373 -15.83 -18.94 16.90
N ILE A 374 -15.42 -17.75 16.51
CA ILE A 374 -15.45 -17.29 15.12
C ILE A 374 -14.01 -17.22 14.63
N ILE A 375 -13.65 -18.08 13.67
CA ILE A 375 -12.30 -18.13 13.11
C ILE A 375 -12.38 -17.77 11.64
N THR A 376 -11.53 -16.84 11.20
CA THR A 376 -11.38 -16.51 9.79
C THR A 376 -9.92 -16.49 9.38
N THR A 377 -9.65 -17.03 8.20
CA THR A 377 -8.32 -17.04 7.55
C THR A 377 -8.16 -15.87 6.58
N ALA A 378 -9.03 -14.85 6.67
CA ALA A 378 -8.94 -13.65 5.86
C ALA A 378 -7.62 -12.91 6.12
N VAL A 379 -6.74 -12.92 5.12
CA VAL A 379 -5.46 -12.23 5.17
C VAL A 379 -5.68 -10.73 4.96
N LYS A 380 -5.13 -9.90 5.84
CA LYS A 380 -5.17 -8.43 5.74
C LYS A 380 -3.79 -7.83 5.98
N GLU A 381 -3.50 -6.70 5.35
CA GLU A 381 -2.21 -6.04 5.48
C GLU A 381 -2.36 -4.60 5.96
N ARG A 382 -1.42 -4.16 6.79
CA ARG A 382 -1.32 -2.77 7.22
C ARG A 382 0.11 -2.29 7.17
N LEU A 383 0.32 -1.20 6.45
CA LEU A 383 1.56 -0.43 6.52
C LEU A 383 1.66 0.21 7.91
N LEU A 384 2.76 -0.05 8.61
CA LEU A 384 3.04 0.52 9.93
C LEU A 384 3.71 1.90 9.82
N ARG A 385 3.37 2.73 8.82
CA ARG A 385 4.05 4.01 8.57
C ARG A 385 3.59 5.10 9.55
N SER A 386 4.54 5.89 10.07
CA SER A 386 4.30 7.28 10.49
C SER A 386 5.51 8.16 10.11
N GLY A 387 5.50 8.72 8.89
CA GLY A 387 6.50 9.69 8.43
C GLY A 387 7.27 9.27 7.17
N ALA A 388 8.19 10.14 6.72
CA ALA A 388 9.10 9.96 5.59
C ALA A 388 10.23 8.95 5.91
N ALA A 389 9.86 7.79 6.43
CA ALA A 389 10.79 6.75 6.86
C ALA A 389 11.39 6.00 5.66
N VAL A 390 12.64 5.60 5.80
CA VAL A 390 13.46 4.91 4.78
C VAL A 390 13.16 3.41 4.70
N VAL A 391 12.42 2.81 5.65
CA VAL A 391 12.19 1.36 5.71
C VAL A 391 10.70 1.01 5.60
N ASN A 392 10.36 0.10 4.69
CA ASN A 392 8.99 -0.38 4.52
C ASN A 392 8.68 -1.51 5.51
N HIS A 393 7.64 -1.32 6.32
CA HIS A 393 7.17 -2.30 7.29
C HIS A 393 5.70 -2.62 7.08
N VAL A 394 5.41 -3.90 6.86
CA VAL A 394 4.04 -4.39 6.66
C VAL A 394 3.69 -5.39 7.74
N LEU A 395 2.56 -5.16 8.41
CA LEU A 395 1.94 -6.15 9.27
C LEU A 395 0.91 -6.92 8.46
N ARG A 396 1.19 -8.19 8.14
CA ARG A 396 0.30 -9.10 7.43
C ARG A 396 -0.42 -10.00 8.45
N ILE A 397 -1.69 -9.76 8.70
CA ILE A 397 -2.52 -10.63 9.53
C ILE A 397 -2.99 -11.81 8.70
N LEU A 398 -2.77 -13.03 9.20
CA LEU A 398 -3.03 -14.29 8.50
C LEU A 398 -4.33 -14.95 8.94
N GLN A 399 -4.65 -14.87 10.23
CA GLN A 399 -5.84 -15.49 10.82
C GLN A 399 -6.38 -14.63 11.95
N TRP A 400 -7.68 -14.73 12.20
CA TRP A 400 -8.39 -14.04 13.26
C TRP A 400 -9.26 -15.03 14.01
N GLU A 401 -9.36 -14.82 15.31
CA GLU A 401 -10.24 -15.56 16.18
C GLU A 401 -10.95 -14.59 17.12
N PHE A 402 -12.27 -14.72 17.21
CA PHE A 402 -13.11 -13.98 18.14
C PHE A 402 -13.86 -14.95 19.04
N THR A 403 -13.78 -14.70 20.34
CA THR A 403 -14.50 -15.42 21.40
C THR A 403 -15.36 -14.41 22.18
N PRO A 404 -16.20 -14.86 23.13
CA PRO A 404 -17.01 -13.96 23.96
C PRO A 404 -16.22 -12.85 24.68
N SER A 405 -14.98 -13.14 25.08
CA SER A 405 -14.16 -12.26 25.92
C SER A 405 -12.90 -11.74 25.23
N THR A 406 -12.37 -12.46 24.25
CA THR A 406 -11.10 -12.11 23.60
C THR A 406 -11.23 -12.06 22.09
N ALA A 407 -10.44 -11.19 21.46
CA ALA A 407 -10.13 -11.28 20.06
C ALA A 407 -8.62 -11.47 19.93
N ARG A 408 -8.19 -12.36 19.04
CA ARG A 408 -6.77 -12.59 18.76
C ARG A 408 -6.55 -12.78 17.27
N ALA A 409 -5.35 -12.47 16.81
CA ALA A 409 -4.96 -12.58 15.42
C ALA A 409 -3.57 -13.20 15.30
N LYS A 410 -3.40 -14.11 14.34
CA LYS A 410 -2.08 -14.62 13.93
C LYS A 410 -1.58 -13.73 12.81
N ALA A 411 -0.35 -13.25 12.89
CA ALA A 411 0.16 -12.27 11.93
C ALA A 411 1.61 -12.57 11.53
N ARG A 412 2.15 -11.79 10.60
CA ARG A 412 3.52 -11.84 10.14
C ARG A 412 3.98 -10.41 9.94
N ALA A 413 5.05 -10.03 10.63
CA ALA A 413 5.72 -8.76 10.38
C ALA A 413 6.70 -8.97 9.21
N LEU A 414 6.49 -8.23 8.13
CA LEU A 414 7.38 -8.17 6.99
C LEU A 414 8.20 -6.89 7.11
N VAL A 415 9.52 -7.04 7.09
CA VAL A 415 10.42 -5.89 7.10
C VAL A 415 11.25 -5.93 5.84
N ASP A 416 11.05 -4.92 5.00
CA ASP A 416 11.80 -4.76 3.78
C ASP A 416 13.00 -3.83 4.03
N TRP A 417 14.14 -4.46 4.25
CA TRP A 417 15.42 -3.80 4.49
C TRP A 417 16.11 -3.31 3.22
N SER A 418 15.62 -3.67 2.03
CA SER A 418 16.28 -3.36 0.74
C SER A 418 16.41 -1.87 0.47
N SER A 419 15.58 -1.06 1.13
CA SER A 419 15.54 0.39 1.04
C SER A 419 16.55 1.10 1.97
N VAL A 420 17.22 0.35 2.85
CA VAL A 420 18.20 0.87 3.81
C VAL A 420 19.54 0.22 3.55
N ASN A 421 20.60 1.03 3.37
CA ASN A 421 21.98 0.54 3.25
C ASN A 421 22.53 -0.08 4.55
N PHE A 422 21.66 -0.61 5.43
CA PHE A 422 22.07 -1.39 6.59
C PHE A 422 22.66 -2.71 6.11
N GLY A 423 23.97 -2.89 6.25
CA GLY A 423 24.71 -4.12 5.92
C GLY A 423 24.35 -5.35 6.78
N CYS A 424 23.18 -5.38 7.39
CA CYS A 424 22.66 -6.47 8.21
C CYS A 424 22.18 -7.61 7.30
N ARG A 425 22.75 -8.81 7.46
CA ARG A 425 22.26 -10.00 6.73
C ARG A 425 21.15 -10.66 7.54
N THR A 426 19.86 -10.53 7.15
CA THR A 426 18.79 -11.36 7.73
C THR A 426 17.44 -11.39 7.03
N VAL A 427 16.66 -12.40 7.46
CA VAL A 427 15.38 -12.92 6.97
C VAL A 427 14.26 -11.88 6.91
N ASP A 428 13.56 -11.89 5.77
CA ASP A 428 12.58 -10.89 5.32
C ASP A 428 11.21 -10.94 6.04
N SER A 429 11.00 -11.87 6.97
CA SER A 429 9.71 -12.01 7.66
C SER A 429 9.78 -12.70 9.03
N ILE A 430 8.90 -12.27 9.93
CA ILE A 430 8.78 -12.80 11.29
C ILE A 430 7.33 -13.19 11.54
N GLU A 431 7.09 -14.48 11.80
CA GLU A 431 5.74 -14.94 12.17
C GLU A 431 5.41 -14.56 13.61
N LEU A 432 4.27 -13.91 13.77
CA LEU A 432 3.63 -13.63 15.03
C LEU A 432 2.64 -14.78 15.25
N GLY A 433 2.81 -15.53 16.34
CA GLY A 433 1.79 -16.49 16.80
C GLY A 433 0.45 -15.78 17.09
N TRP A 434 -0.46 -16.42 17.81
CA TRP A 434 -1.70 -15.75 18.18
C TRP A 434 -1.46 -14.57 19.14
N GLN A 435 -1.88 -13.38 18.74
CA GLN A 435 -1.72 -12.13 19.50
C GLN A 435 -3.08 -11.51 19.84
N PRO A 436 -3.29 -11.01 21.07
CA PRO A 436 -4.54 -10.35 21.43
C PRO A 436 -4.72 -9.05 20.63
N VAL A 437 -5.94 -8.78 20.17
CA VAL A 437 -6.30 -7.59 19.38
C VAL A 437 -7.50 -6.86 19.97
N SER A 438 -7.57 -5.55 19.79
CA SER A 438 -8.71 -4.72 20.22
C SER A 438 -9.06 -3.65 19.19
N LEU A 439 -10.15 -2.90 19.42
CA LEU A 439 -10.50 -1.71 18.63
C LEU A 439 -9.37 -0.67 18.55
N VAL A 440 -8.51 -0.61 19.57
CA VAL A 440 -7.40 0.35 19.71
C VAL A 440 -6.11 -0.18 19.05
N GLY A 441 -6.12 -1.41 18.50
CA GLY A 441 -4.95 -2.02 17.85
C GLY A 441 -4.39 -3.21 18.60
N LEU A 442 -3.08 -3.43 18.44
CA LEU A 442 -2.29 -4.48 19.09
C LEU A 442 -1.53 -3.91 20.30
N PRO A 443 -1.43 -4.65 21.41
CA PRO A 443 -0.47 -4.31 22.45
C PRO A 443 0.97 -4.42 21.89
N PRO A 444 1.94 -3.66 22.44
CA PRO A 444 3.33 -3.76 22.03
C PRO A 444 3.83 -5.20 22.12
N LEU A 445 4.27 -5.75 20.98
CA LEU A 445 4.62 -7.15 20.87
C LEU A 445 6.11 -7.31 20.70
N ARG A 446 6.80 -7.83 21.73
CA ARG A 446 8.22 -8.17 21.67
C ARG A 446 8.40 -9.60 21.15
N ILE A 447 9.12 -9.74 20.05
CA ILE A 447 9.42 -11.01 19.39
C ILE A 447 10.92 -11.23 19.40
N LYS A 448 11.35 -12.45 19.73
CA LYS A 448 12.75 -12.87 19.60
C LYS A 448 13.02 -13.27 18.15
N LEU A 449 14.11 -12.79 17.59
CA LEU A 449 14.52 -13.12 16.23
C LEU A 449 14.99 -14.58 16.17
N PRO A 450 14.56 -15.38 15.17
CA PRO A 450 14.99 -16.77 15.01
C PRO A 450 16.51 -16.90 14.84
N THR A 451 17.09 -15.96 14.09
CA THR A 451 18.53 -15.75 13.97
C THR A 451 18.82 -14.32 14.37
N ALA A 452 19.82 -14.12 15.23
CA ALA A 452 20.24 -12.78 15.61
C ALA A 452 20.91 -12.09 14.42
N TRP A 453 20.64 -10.80 14.24
CA TRP A 453 21.13 -10.03 13.11
C TRP A 453 22.43 -9.37 13.52
N ASN A 454 23.54 -9.77 12.89
CA ASN A 454 24.84 -9.17 13.14
C ASN A 454 25.09 -8.09 12.11
N CYS A 455 25.34 -6.87 12.57
CA CYS A 455 25.57 -5.69 11.75
C CYS A 455 26.88 -5.04 12.15
N SER A 456 27.70 -4.68 11.16
CA SER A 456 28.88 -3.85 11.40
C SER A 456 28.44 -2.41 11.64
N GLY A 457 29.19 -1.69 12.47
CA GLY A 457 28.95 -0.29 12.75
C GLY A 457 29.13 0.60 11.52
N GLU A 458 29.99 0.24 10.57
CA GLU A 458 30.06 0.91 9.27
C GLU A 458 28.75 0.80 8.49
N GLY A 459 28.14 -0.39 8.47
CA GLY A 459 26.83 -0.60 7.86
C GLY A 459 25.70 0.15 8.57
N MET A 460 25.91 0.59 9.81
CA MET A 460 24.96 1.40 10.57
C MET A 460 25.32 2.89 10.65
N LEU A 461 26.37 3.33 9.94
CA LEU A 461 26.92 4.68 10.01
C LEU A 461 27.43 5.09 11.41
N LEU A 462 27.71 4.10 12.26
CA LEU A 462 28.28 4.25 13.61
C LEU A 462 29.82 4.18 13.59
N GLY A 463 30.41 3.67 12.50
CA GLY A 463 31.85 3.48 12.34
C GLY A 463 32.33 2.06 12.70
N SER A 464 33.56 1.73 12.32
CA SER A 464 34.14 0.36 12.40
C SER A 464 34.31 -0.18 13.84
N CYS A 465 34.28 0.71 14.82
CA CYS A 465 34.40 0.39 16.24
C CYS A 465 33.17 -0.31 16.84
N PHE A 466 32.04 -0.27 16.14
CA PHE A 466 30.77 -0.79 16.66
C PHE A 466 30.39 -2.09 15.96
N GLN A 467 29.82 -3.01 16.72
CA GLN A 467 29.19 -4.22 16.22
C GLN A 467 27.84 -4.40 16.90
N ALA A 468 26.76 -4.40 16.14
CA ALA A 468 25.42 -4.56 16.66
C ALA A 468 24.91 -5.98 16.41
N LYS A 469 24.29 -6.57 17.42
CA LYS A 469 23.58 -7.84 17.36
C LYS A 469 22.13 -7.62 17.76
N PHE A 470 21.23 -7.60 16.79
CA PHE A 470 19.80 -7.55 17.07
C PHE A 470 19.27 -8.94 17.36
N ASP A 471 18.56 -9.10 18.47
CA ASP A 471 17.99 -10.38 18.89
C ASP A 471 16.48 -10.33 19.11
N SER A 472 15.89 -9.13 19.06
CA SER A 472 14.46 -8.92 19.23
C SER A 472 13.92 -7.77 18.39
N ILE A 473 12.62 -7.82 18.12
CA ILE A 473 11.86 -6.74 17.50
C ILE A 473 10.60 -6.49 18.31
N ILE A 474 10.17 -5.25 18.42
CA ILE A 474 8.95 -4.84 19.08
C ILE A 474 8.04 -4.20 18.04
N VAL A 475 6.83 -4.74 17.90
CA VAL A 475 5.80 -4.22 16.99
C VAL A 475 4.87 -3.31 17.78
N HIS A 476 4.73 -2.06 17.32
CA HIS A 476 3.76 -1.12 17.86
C HIS A 476 2.69 -0.83 16.80
N ALA A 477 1.41 -1.01 17.13
CA ALA A 477 0.29 -0.69 16.25
C ALA A 477 -0.92 -0.22 17.07
N ARG A 478 -1.14 1.09 17.12
CA ARG A 478 -2.18 1.74 17.92
C ARG A 478 -3.10 2.58 17.04
N PHE A 479 -4.38 2.64 17.38
CA PHE A 479 -5.39 3.44 16.71
C PHE A 479 -6.13 4.30 17.72
N ASP A 480 -6.14 5.61 17.46
CA ASP A 480 -6.92 6.54 18.24
C ASP A 480 -8.39 6.48 17.79
N THR A 481 -9.25 6.09 18.72
CA THR A 481 -10.69 5.99 18.49
C THR A 481 -11.38 7.36 18.60
N LEU A 482 -10.69 8.37 19.15
CA LEU A 482 -11.20 9.74 19.28
C LEU A 482 -10.88 10.56 18.02
N PRO A 483 -11.75 11.52 17.63
CA PRO A 483 -11.46 12.44 16.54
C PRO A 483 -10.34 13.44 16.89
N PRO A 484 -9.39 13.74 15.98
CA PRO A 484 -9.23 13.15 14.65
C PRO A 484 -8.66 11.73 14.73
N ARG A 485 -9.38 10.76 14.15
CA ARG A 485 -8.99 9.34 14.20
C ARG A 485 -7.68 9.17 13.47
N SER A 486 -6.72 8.53 14.11
CA SER A 486 -5.39 8.34 13.57
C SER A 486 -4.85 6.95 13.88
N PHE A 487 -3.97 6.46 13.02
CA PHE A 487 -3.24 5.22 13.23
C PHE A 487 -1.77 5.52 13.43
N THR A 488 -1.18 4.95 14.49
CA THR A 488 0.24 5.05 14.80
C THR A 488 0.82 3.64 14.81
N GLY A 489 1.66 3.33 13.82
CA GLY A 489 2.41 2.08 13.74
C GLY A 489 3.91 2.35 13.69
N HIS A 490 4.73 1.49 14.29
CA HIS A 490 6.19 1.49 14.11
C HIS A 490 6.80 0.17 14.59
N LEU A 491 8.07 -0.05 14.24
CA LEU A 491 8.87 -1.18 14.68
C LEU A 491 10.09 -0.69 15.45
N THR A 492 10.46 -1.41 16.51
CA THR A 492 11.64 -1.12 17.33
C THR A 492 12.50 -2.37 17.45
N LEU A 493 13.73 -2.35 16.95
CA LEU A 493 14.66 -3.45 17.17
C LEU A 493 15.27 -3.36 18.56
N GLY A 494 15.52 -4.50 19.19
CA GLY A 494 16.27 -4.63 20.43
C GLY A 494 17.47 -5.55 20.24
N GLY A 495 18.58 -5.23 20.89
CA GLY A 495 19.80 -6.00 20.73
C GLY A 495 20.94 -5.59 21.64
N GLN A 496 22.11 -6.16 21.35
CA GLN A 496 23.37 -5.82 22.00
C GLN A 496 24.29 -5.04 21.07
N LEU A 497 24.93 -4.00 21.56
CA LEU A 497 25.95 -3.24 20.83
C LEU A 497 27.31 -3.45 21.51
N GLN A 498 28.29 -3.95 20.78
CA GLN A 498 29.66 -4.11 21.25
C GLN A 498 30.55 -3.01 20.67
N ILE A 499 31.34 -2.38 21.54
CA ILE A 499 32.34 -1.38 21.17
C ILE A 499 33.71 -2.05 21.29
N SER A 500 34.25 -2.51 20.14
CA SER A 500 35.44 -3.35 20.08
C SER A 500 36.75 -2.60 20.25
N CYS A 501 36.75 -1.28 20.04
CA CYS A 501 37.94 -0.44 20.17
C CYS A 501 38.30 -0.06 21.61
N LEU A 502 37.42 -0.35 22.58
CA LEU A 502 37.70 -0.17 24.01
C LEU A 502 38.46 -1.38 24.55
N ASN A 503 39.33 -1.16 25.53
CA ASN A 503 40.08 -2.23 26.20
C ASN A 503 39.84 -2.19 27.72
N PRO A 504 39.03 -3.11 28.29
CA PRO A 504 38.36 -4.22 27.61
C PRO A 504 37.16 -3.76 26.75
N PRO A 505 36.76 -4.53 25.72
CA PRO A 505 35.57 -4.22 24.92
C PRO A 505 34.31 -4.13 25.79
N VAL A 506 33.42 -3.19 25.46
CA VAL A 506 32.20 -2.96 26.24
C VAL A 506 30.97 -3.36 25.43
N THR A 507 30.03 -4.05 26.08
CA THR A 507 28.76 -4.48 25.48
C THR A 507 27.58 -3.77 26.16
N ALA A 508 26.65 -3.27 25.35
CA ALA A 508 25.45 -2.54 25.75
C ALA A 508 24.19 -3.25 25.29
N TYR A 509 23.04 -2.92 25.87
CA TYR A 509 21.74 -3.20 25.25
C TYR A 509 21.19 -1.93 24.61
N PHE A 510 20.54 -2.02 23.46
CA PHE A 510 19.97 -0.85 22.79
C PHE A 510 18.63 -1.15 22.14
N TYR A 511 17.86 -0.10 21.90
CA TYR A 511 16.64 -0.14 21.11
C TYR A 511 16.73 0.85 19.95
N LEU A 512 16.36 0.42 18.74
CA LEU A 512 16.40 1.22 17.52
C LEU A 512 15.01 1.29 16.89
N ARG A 513 14.43 2.49 16.80
CA ARG A 513 13.14 2.73 16.16
C ARG A 513 13.31 2.92 14.65
N LEU A 514 12.59 2.14 13.84
CA LEU A 514 12.85 2.03 12.40
C LEU A 514 12.11 3.06 11.52
N ASP A 515 11.00 3.62 11.99
CA ASP A 515 10.20 4.64 11.27
C ASP A 515 10.81 6.04 11.29
N ARG A 516 11.91 6.25 12.01
CA ARG A 516 12.55 7.56 12.17
C ARG A 516 13.97 7.64 11.61
N GLY A 517 14.41 6.64 10.83
CA GLY A 517 15.65 6.68 10.07
C GLY A 517 16.85 7.22 10.87
N GLY A 518 17.41 6.42 11.77
CA GLY A 518 18.57 6.79 12.59
C GLY A 518 18.30 7.83 13.70
N ALA A 519 17.17 8.54 13.70
CA ALA A 519 16.92 9.69 14.55
C ALA A 519 16.46 9.41 15.99
N ASP A 520 16.27 8.14 16.40
CA ASP A 520 15.90 7.74 17.77
C ASP A 520 16.64 6.43 18.15
N PHE A 521 17.97 6.51 18.26
CA PHE A 521 18.80 5.39 18.69
C PHE A 521 19.34 5.66 20.10
N VAL A 522 18.82 4.89 21.06
CA VAL A 522 19.22 4.99 22.47
C VAL A 522 19.95 3.70 22.85
N VAL A 523 21.24 3.82 23.15
CA VAL A 523 22.06 2.71 23.63
C VAL A 523 22.21 2.82 25.13
N THR A 524 21.95 1.75 25.86
CA THR A 524 22.15 1.67 27.30
C THR A 524 23.29 0.69 27.61
N LEU A 525 24.46 1.22 27.89
CA LEU A 525 25.66 0.51 28.35
C LEU A 525 25.54 0.22 29.84
N ILE A 526 25.53 -1.06 30.21
CA ILE A 526 25.64 -1.50 31.60
C ILE A 526 27.07 -2.02 31.78
N SER A 527 27.97 -1.15 32.20
CA SER A 527 29.36 -1.51 32.44
C SER A 527 29.78 -1.04 33.83
N PRO A 528 30.16 -1.94 34.75
CA PRO A 528 30.80 -1.53 35.99
C PRO A 528 32.17 -0.97 35.64
N VAL A 529 32.29 0.35 35.52
CA VAL A 529 33.60 0.99 35.45
C VAL A 529 34.32 0.67 36.76
N ARG A 530 35.48 0.00 36.68
CA ARG A 530 36.34 -0.22 37.84
C ARG A 530 37.66 0.53 37.65
N ASN A 531 37.88 1.43 38.61
CA ASN A 531 39.13 2.08 38.99
C ASN A 531 39.85 2.88 37.90
N THR A 532 39.62 4.19 37.91
CA THR A 532 40.59 5.16 37.40
C THR A 532 41.03 6.04 38.56
N GLY A 533 42.28 5.91 39.00
CA GLY A 533 42.87 6.76 40.02
C GLY A 533 43.49 8.01 39.41
N ILE A 534 43.38 9.15 40.10
CA ILE A 534 44.17 10.35 39.84
C ILE A 534 45.07 10.52 41.07
N LEU A 535 46.39 10.67 40.87
CA LEU A 535 47.37 10.93 41.95
C LEU A 535 47.46 9.85 43.05
N GLY A 536 47.34 8.57 42.69
CA GLY A 536 47.66 7.45 43.58
C GLY A 536 46.60 7.08 44.63
N THR A 537 45.47 7.78 44.69
CA THR A 537 44.28 7.35 45.46
C THR A 537 43.29 6.63 44.55
N PRO A 538 42.77 5.44 44.95
CA PRO A 538 41.83 4.68 44.14
C PRO A 538 40.43 5.31 44.20
N LEU A 539 40.18 6.31 43.36
CA LEU A 539 38.83 6.81 43.12
C LEU A 539 37.95 5.70 42.53
N ARG A 540 36.88 5.33 43.24
CA ARG A 540 35.94 4.31 42.79
C ARG A 540 34.74 5.00 42.15
N ILE A 541 34.79 5.09 40.82
CA ILE A 541 33.67 5.56 40.01
C ILE A 541 32.76 4.37 39.75
N SER A 542 31.55 4.36 40.33
CA SER A 542 30.52 3.37 39.99
C SER A 542 29.51 3.99 39.05
N LEU A 543 29.41 3.43 37.86
CA LEU A 543 28.42 3.79 36.85
C LEU A 543 27.51 2.58 36.66
N ASP A 544 26.23 2.75 37.00
CA ASP A 544 25.26 1.67 36.86
C ASP A 544 24.70 1.62 35.43
N THR A 545 24.71 2.77 34.73
CA THR A 545 24.13 2.92 33.40
C THR A 545 24.77 4.08 32.65
N LEU A 546 25.19 3.85 31.42
CA LEU A 546 25.64 4.84 30.45
C LEU A 546 24.68 4.81 29.27
N VAL A 547 24.28 5.97 28.76
CA VAL A 547 23.37 6.09 27.63
C VAL A 547 24.08 6.78 26.47
N LEU A 548 24.05 6.24 25.25
CA LEU A 548 24.51 6.93 24.04
C LEU A 548 23.27 7.39 23.27
N ASP A 549 23.15 8.69 23.03
CA ASP A 549 22.03 9.29 22.28
C ASP A 549 22.52 9.69 20.89
N LEU A 550 21.93 9.09 19.86
CA LEU A 550 22.25 9.40 18.46
C LEU A 550 21.09 10.09 17.71
N ALA A 551 20.20 10.79 18.42
CA ALA A 551 19.05 11.49 17.83
C ALA A 551 19.41 12.68 16.91
N SER A 552 18.45 13.11 16.08
CA SER A 552 18.64 14.07 14.98
C SER A 552 18.80 15.55 15.39
N ASP A 553 18.64 15.90 16.65
CA ASP A 553 18.79 17.29 17.09
C ASP A 553 20.27 17.71 17.10
N THR A 554 20.56 18.96 16.76
CA THR A 554 21.93 19.49 16.69
C THR A 554 22.55 19.59 18.10
N ASN A 555 23.72 18.99 18.30
CA ASN A 555 24.52 19.23 19.51
C ASN A 555 24.84 20.73 19.65
N PRO A 556 24.91 21.26 20.88
CA PRO A 556 25.33 22.63 21.11
C PRO A 556 26.78 22.86 20.63
N PRO A 557 27.15 24.09 20.24
CA PRO A 557 28.51 24.42 19.83
C PRO A 557 29.54 24.11 20.93
N GLY A 558 30.67 23.49 20.58
CA GLY A 558 31.76 23.18 21.52
C GLY A 558 31.71 21.78 22.15
N PHE A 559 30.90 20.86 21.60
CA PHE A 559 30.77 19.49 22.05
C PHE A 559 31.34 18.48 21.02
N PRO A 560 32.16 17.48 21.44
CA PRO A 560 32.71 17.29 22.79
C PRO A 560 33.89 18.26 23.08
N PRO A 561 34.27 18.45 24.36
CA PRO A 561 35.43 19.27 24.72
C PRO A 561 36.74 18.75 24.09
N SER A 562 37.69 19.64 23.82
CA SER A 562 39.00 19.25 23.27
C SER A 562 39.75 18.27 24.18
N GLY A 563 40.20 17.14 23.63
CA GLY A 563 41.05 16.16 24.34
C GLY A 563 40.32 14.94 24.92
N THR A 564 38.98 14.82 24.78
CA THR A 564 38.23 13.65 25.27
C THR A 564 38.07 12.52 24.23
N CYS A 565 38.42 12.76 22.97
CA CYS A 565 38.26 11.79 21.88
C CYS A 565 39.58 11.63 21.12
N SER A 566 40.10 10.40 21.05
CA SER A 566 41.34 10.05 20.34
C SER A 566 41.12 9.59 18.90
N PHE A 567 39.87 9.41 18.47
CA PHE A 567 39.51 8.97 17.12
C PHE A 567 38.92 10.13 16.30
N SER A 568 39.46 10.33 15.10
CA SER A 568 39.12 11.42 14.17
C SER A 568 37.63 11.52 13.87
N ASP A 569 36.93 10.39 13.86
CA ASP A 569 35.54 10.29 13.42
C ASP A 569 34.56 10.90 14.45
N TRP A 570 35.00 11.09 15.70
CA TRP A 570 34.21 11.66 16.79
C TRP A 570 34.26 13.19 16.84
N SER A 571 35.11 13.80 16.01
CA SER A 571 35.23 15.26 15.84
C SER A 571 34.28 15.84 14.79
N SER A 572 33.49 14.98 14.14
CA SER A 572 32.48 15.40 13.16
C SER A 572 31.36 16.21 13.82
N PRO A 573 30.88 17.33 13.24
CA PRO A 573 29.71 18.06 13.74
C PRO A 573 28.42 17.23 13.71
N ASN A 574 28.46 16.06 13.05
CA ASN A 574 27.38 15.08 12.99
C ASN A 574 27.52 13.97 14.03
N TRP A 575 28.58 13.96 14.85
CA TRP A 575 28.72 13.01 15.97
C TRP A 575 27.70 13.33 17.08
N ARG A 576 27.24 12.32 17.84
CA ARG A 576 26.18 12.43 18.86
C ARG A 576 26.57 11.63 20.11
N GLY A 577 26.33 12.20 21.29
CA GLY A 577 27.13 11.99 22.49
C GLY A 577 26.62 11.00 23.54
N LEU A 578 27.29 11.04 24.70
CA LEU A 578 27.17 10.14 25.85
C LEU A 578 26.45 10.83 27.02
N TRP A 579 25.36 10.25 27.54
CA TRP A 579 24.63 10.66 28.75
C TRP A 579 24.86 9.67 29.91
N LEU A 580 25.19 10.17 31.11
CA LEU A 580 25.54 9.34 32.28
C LEU A 580 24.59 9.67 33.45
N PRO A 581 23.41 9.05 33.54
CA PRO A 581 22.39 9.44 34.52
C PRO A 581 22.73 9.09 35.98
N SER A 582 23.62 8.13 36.23
CA SER A 582 23.87 7.57 37.56
C SER A 582 25.36 7.41 37.87
N VAL A 583 26.07 8.54 37.91
CA VAL A 583 27.46 8.60 38.38
C VAL A 583 27.47 8.69 39.91
N ARG A 584 27.98 7.66 40.60
CA ARG A 584 28.33 7.76 42.03
C ARG A 584 29.84 7.84 42.17
N LEU A 585 30.30 8.93 42.78
CA LEU A 585 31.69 9.15 43.16
C LEU A 585 31.86 8.81 44.64
N SER A 586 32.68 7.81 44.93
CA SER A 586 33.16 7.54 46.30
C SER A 586 34.69 7.51 46.30
N VAL A 587 35.28 8.15 47.30
CA VAL A 587 36.73 8.17 47.54
C VAL A 587 37.16 6.94 48.31
#